data_AF-A0A9W9PR34-F1
#
_entry.id   AF-A0A9W9PR34-F1
#
_cell.length_a   1.000
_cell.length_b   1.000
_cell.length_c   1.000
_cell.angle_alpha   90.00
_cell.angle_beta   90.00
_cell.angle_gamma   90.00
#
_symmetry.space_group_name_H-M   'P 1'
#
loop_
_entity.id
_entity.type
_entity.pdbx_description
1 polymer ?
#
loop_
_entity_poly.entity_id
_entity_poly.type
_entity_poly.pdbx_seq_one_letter_code
_entity_poly.pdbx_strand_id
1 'polypeptide(L)'
;MEKEGRQPEDLTDWFWRWSQRNSNNGLNELDIAQLLAANTFGASFNTTVVLMQCLCELATRPEYVNLIRQEVISTIKIHKNTWTKEAVESMKKLDSFIKESHRYNCFDLAGTPRVVKKDFQFKNGLRIPKGTVLFTPNAAMLFDEKYVKSPFEFNGFRFYELAEGSETPELFKYTSTNPHYLQFGDGKHAW
;
A
#
# COMPACT_ATOMS: atom_id res chain seq x y z
N MET A 1 -23.71 14.39 -24.45
CA MET A 1 -24.47 13.13 -24.35
C MET A 1 -23.49 12.03 -24.01
N GLU A 2 -23.40 11.64 -22.74
CA GLU A 2 -22.56 10.51 -22.33
C GLU A 2 -23.18 9.21 -22.83
N LYS A 3 -22.37 8.38 -23.49
CA LYS A 3 -22.78 7.03 -23.90
C LYS A 3 -22.76 6.13 -22.66
N GLU A 4 -23.92 5.65 -22.24
CA GLU A 4 -24.06 4.57 -21.26
C GLU A 4 -23.16 3.38 -21.66
N GLY A 5 -22.33 2.90 -20.73
CA GLY A 5 -21.45 1.73 -20.92
C GLY A 5 -19.96 2.00 -21.14
N ARG A 6 -19.55 3.27 -21.32
CA ARG A 6 -18.12 3.66 -21.35
C ARG A 6 -17.46 3.51 -19.98
N GLN A 7 -16.29 2.87 -19.92
CA GLN A 7 -15.40 2.90 -18.75
C GLN A 7 -14.83 4.32 -18.57
N PRO A 8 -14.65 4.81 -17.34
CA PRO A 8 -14.06 6.12 -17.10
C PRO A 8 -12.62 6.17 -17.63
N GLU A 9 -12.26 7.26 -18.30
CA GLU A 9 -10.92 7.45 -18.88
C GLU A 9 -9.87 7.82 -17.85
N ASP A 10 -10.27 8.56 -16.81
CA ASP A 10 -9.39 9.03 -15.75
C ASP A 10 -10.16 9.16 -14.43
N LEU A 11 -9.46 9.61 -13.38
CA LEU A 11 -10.05 9.82 -12.06
C LEU A 11 -11.10 10.93 -12.06
N THR A 12 -10.95 11.98 -12.88
CA THR A 12 -11.91 13.09 -12.96
C THR A 12 -13.24 12.59 -13.51
N ASP A 13 -13.21 11.87 -14.63
CA ASP A 13 -14.38 11.23 -15.24
C ASP A 13 -14.99 10.19 -14.28
N TRP A 14 -14.15 9.44 -13.55
CA TRP A 14 -14.63 8.50 -12.53
C TRP A 14 -15.40 9.21 -11.41
N PHE A 15 -14.82 10.24 -10.78
CA PHE A 15 -15.47 10.97 -9.67
C PHE A 15 -16.73 11.70 -10.12
N TRP A 16 -16.73 12.26 -11.34
CA TRP A 16 -17.90 12.86 -11.94
C TRP A 16 -19.03 11.85 -12.14
N ARG A 17 -18.75 10.71 -12.78
CA ARG A 17 -19.77 9.65 -12.95
C ARG A 17 -20.26 9.09 -11.62
N TRP A 18 -19.36 8.94 -10.66
CA TRP A 18 -19.71 8.47 -9.32
C TRP A 18 -20.63 9.46 -8.59
N SER A 19 -20.40 10.78 -8.71
CA SER A 19 -21.28 11.78 -8.10
C SER A 19 -22.69 11.77 -8.72
N GLN A 20 -22.78 11.59 -10.04
CA GLN A 20 -24.07 11.48 -10.74
C GLN A 20 -24.88 10.25 -10.28
N ARG A 21 -24.22 9.11 -10.07
CA ARG A 21 -24.86 7.88 -9.56
C ARG A 21 -25.25 7.97 -8.09
N ASN A 22 -24.58 8.82 -7.32
CA ASN A 22 -24.81 9.02 -5.90
C ASN A 22 -25.39 10.43 -5.64
N SER A 23 -26.30 10.88 -6.50
CA SER A 23 -26.88 12.22 -6.48
C SER A 23 -27.52 12.61 -5.13
N ASN A 24 -27.96 11.62 -4.34
CA ASN A 24 -28.44 11.80 -2.97
C ASN A 24 -27.39 12.39 -2.01
N ASN A 25 -26.10 12.37 -2.36
CA ASN A 25 -25.03 12.96 -1.55
C ASN A 25 -24.92 14.47 -1.70
N GLY A 26 -25.62 15.09 -2.67
CA GLY A 26 -25.65 16.55 -2.84
C GLY A 26 -24.30 17.19 -3.19
N LEU A 27 -23.37 16.42 -3.76
CA LEU A 27 -22.02 16.90 -4.10
C LEU A 27 -22.08 17.87 -5.29
N ASN A 28 -21.47 19.03 -5.13
CA ASN A 28 -21.31 20.02 -6.20
C ASN A 28 -19.92 19.89 -6.88
N GLU A 29 -19.67 20.70 -7.90
CA GLU A 29 -18.41 20.71 -8.65
C GLU A 29 -17.19 21.00 -7.76
N LEU A 30 -17.33 21.88 -6.77
CA LEU A 30 -16.26 22.20 -5.82
C LEU A 30 -15.94 21.00 -4.91
N ASP A 31 -16.95 20.25 -4.47
CA ASP A 31 -16.74 19.03 -3.68
C ASP A 31 -15.97 17.97 -4.48
N ILE A 32 -16.32 17.82 -5.77
CA ILE A 32 -15.64 16.89 -6.68
C ILE A 32 -14.18 17.32 -6.89
N ALA A 33 -13.95 18.61 -7.11
CA ALA A 33 -12.60 19.16 -7.24
C ALA A 33 -11.77 18.96 -5.95
N GLN A 34 -12.38 19.12 -4.78
CA GLN A 34 -11.74 18.87 -3.49
C GLN A 34 -11.39 17.38 -3.29
N LEU A 35 -12.28 16.45 -3.67
CA LEU A 35 -12.00 15.02 -3.62
C LEU A 35 -10.82 14.64 -4.54
N LEU A 36 -10.79 15.19 -5.75
CA LEU A 36 -9.67 14.99 -6.69
C LEU A 36 -8.35 15.53 -6.13
N ALA A 37 -8.37 16.74 -5.59
CA ALA A 37 -7.20 17.35 -4.98
C ALA A 37 -6.70 16.55 -3.77
N ALA A 38 -7.60 16.11 -2.88
CA ALA A 38 -7.27 15.30 -1.71
C ALA A 38 -6.68 13.94 -2.11
N ASN A 39 -7.27 13.27 -3.10
CA ASN A 39 -6.77 11.99 -3.61
C ASN A 39 -5.37 12.13 -4.22
N THR A 40 -5.17 13.16 -5.05
CA THR A 40 -3.89 13.43 -5.71
C THR A 40 -2.82 13.74 -4.66
N PHE A 41 -3.14 14.60 -3.69
CA PHE A 41 -2.21 14.95 -2.61
C PHE A 41 -1.83 13.71 -1.76
N GLY A 42 -2.81 12.91 -1.37
CA GLY A 42 -2.60 11.71 -0.55
C GLY A 42 -1.76 10.63 -1.24
N ALA A 43 -1.92 10.43 -2.54
CA ALA A 43 -1.17 9.41 -3.29
C ALA A 43 0.27 9.84 -3.64
N SER A 44 0.49 11.15 -3.85
CA SER A 44 1.74 11.65 -4.44
C SER A 44 2.94 11.46 -3.52
N PHE A 45 2.81 11.86 -2.24
CA PHE A 45 3.92 11.84 -1.29
C PHE A 45 4.46 10.43 -1.05
N ASN A 46 3.56 9.48 -0.74
CA ASN A 46 3.93 8.10 -0.43
C ASN A 46 4.66 7.43 -1.60
N THR A 47 4.14 7.61 -2.82
CA THR A 47 4.75 7.04 -4.03
C THR A 47 6.17 7.60 -4.25
N THR A 48 6.36 8.90 -4.07
CA THR A 48 7.68 9.54 -4.21
C THR A 48 8.66 9.04 -3.15
N VAL A 49 8.24 8.92 -1.89
CA VAL A 49 9.09 8.43 -0.80
C VAL A 49 9.53 7.00 -1.06
N VAL A 50 8.60 6.10 -1.38
CA VAL A 50 8.91 4.68 -1.62
C VAL A 50 9.81 4.51 -2.85
N LEU A 51 9.57 5.28 -3.92
CA LEU A 51 10.45 5.27 -5.09
C LEU A 51 11.87 5.70 -4.72
N MET A 52 12.01 6.78 -3.95
CA MET A 52 13.31 7.26 -3.48
C MET A 52 14.02 6.21 -2.63
N GLN A 53 13.31 5.56 -1.70
CA GLN A 53 13.84 4.46 -0.89
C GLN A 53 14.34 3.32 -1.78
N CYS A 54 13.54 2.84 -2.73
CA CYS A 54 13.94 1.78 -3.65
C CYS A 54 15.22 2.14 -4.43
N LEU A 55 15.33 3.38 -4.91
CA LEU A 55 16.52 3.84 -5.63
C LEU A 55 17.76 3.87 -4.75
N CYS A 56 17.63 4.35 -3.50
CA CYS A 56 18.72 4.34 -2.52
C CYS A 56 19.16 2.91 -2.14
N GLU A 57 18.19 2.01 -1.96
CA GLU A 57 18.47 0.60 -1.68
C GLU A 57 19.16 -0.08 -2.87
N LEU A 58 18.72 0.15 -4.10
CA LEU A 58 19.40 -0.37 -5.30
C LEU A 58 20.81 0.18 -5.49
N ALA A 59 21.04 1.45 -5.15
CA ALA A 59 22.35 2.09 -5.25
C ALA A 59 23.36 1.51 -4.25
N THR A 60 22.89 1.09 -3.08
CA THR A 60 23.73 0.53 -2.01
C THR A 60 23.79 -0.99 -2.02
N ARG A 61 22.89 -1.66 -2.74
CA ARG A 61 22.76 -3.13 -2.82
C ARG A 61 22.71 -3.60 -4.28
N PRO A 62 23.83 -3.51 -5.00
CA PRO A 62 23.91 -3.85 -6.42
C PRO A 62 23.57 -5.32 -6.72
N GLU A 63 23.64 -6.21 -5.73
CA GLU A 63 23.28 -7.63 -5.85
C GLU A 63 21.82 -7.85 -6.33
N TYR A 64 20.91 -6.92 -6.05
CA TYR A 64 19.51 -7.02 -6.50
C TYR A 64 19.29 -6.53 -7.93
N VAL A 65 20.13 -5.62 -8.42
CA VAL A 65 19.92 -4.89 -9.69
C VAL A 65 19.76 -5.84 -10.88
N ASN A 66 20.68 -6.79 -11.04
CA ASN A 66 20.65 -7.71 -12.16
C ASN A 66 19.49 -8.71 -12.04
N LEU A 67 19.17 -9.16 -10.83
CA LEU A 67 18.11 -10.13 -10.59
C LEU A 67 16.73 -9.53 -10.91
N ILE A 68 16.48 -8.29 -10.48
CA ILE A 68 15.24 -7.56 -10.79
C ILE A 68 15.17 -7.23 -12.28
N ARG A 69 16.26 -6.75 -12.88
CA ARG A 69 16.30 -6.44 -14.32
C ARG A 69 16.01 -7.68 -15.18
N GLN A 70 16.55 -8.84 -14.81
CA GLN A 70 16.28 -10.09 -15.50
C GLN A 70 14.81 -10.50 -15.39
N GLU A 71 14.19 -10.38 -14.20
CA GLU A 71 12.76 -10.61 -14.02
C GLU A 71 11.96 -9.72 -14.97
N VAL A 72 12.17 -8.40 -14.92
CA VAL A 72 11.46 -7.42 -15.77
C VAL A 72 11.57 -7.76 -17.26
N ILE A 73 12.79 -8.03 -17.76
CA ILE A 73 13.01 -8.38 -19.18
C ILE A 73 12.28 -9.68 -19.54
N SER A 74 12.36 -10.70 -18.68
CA SER A 74 11.72 -11.99 -18.93
C SER A 74 10.19 -11.88 -18.94
N THR A 75 9.62 -11.17 -17.97
CA THR A 75 8.19 -10.93 -17.86
C THR A 75 7.66 -10.17 -19.06
N ILE A 76 8.31 -9.08 -19.46
CA ILE A 76 7.86 -8.30 -20.61
C ILE A 76 7.93 -9.11 -21.91
N LYS A 77 8.95 -9.97 -22.08
CA LYS A 77 9.00 -10.91 -23.22
C LYS A 77 7.83 -11.89 -23.23
N ILE A 78 7.48 -12.47 -22.08
CA ILE A 78 6.31 -13.36 -21.93
C ILE A 78 5.01 -12.62 -22.30
N HIS A 79 4.90 -11.35 -21.90
CA HIS A 79 3.77 -10.47 -22.21
C HIS A 79 3.88 -9.77 -23.57
N LYS A 80 4.56 -10.39 -24.55
CA LYS A 80 4.68 -9.92 -25.95
C LYS A 80 5.27 -8.52 -26.10
N ASN A 81 6.22 -8.18 -25.23
CA ASN A 81 6.86 -6.87 -25.12
C ASN A 81 5.88 -5.71 -24.79
N THR A 82 4.79 -6.02 -24.10
CA THR A 82 3.78 -5.03 -23.71
C THR A 82 3.74 -4.85 -22.19
N TRP A 83 3.65 -3.60 -21.76
CA TRP A 83 3.40 -3.24 -20.37
C TRP A 83 1.90 -3.29 -20.08
N THR A 84 1.43 -4.42 -19.53
CA THR A 84 0.05 -4.55 -19.03
C THR A 84 0.03 -4.62 -17.52
N LYS A 85 -1.14 -4.44 -16.91
CA LYS A 85 -1.33 -4.60 -15.46
C LYS A 85 -0.88 -5.99 -15.01
N GLU A 86 -1.28 -7.04 -15.73
CA GLU A 86 -0.95 -8.42 -15.44
C GLU A 86 0.56 -8.67 -15.55
N ALA A 87 1.22 -8.03 -16.54
CA ALA A 87 2.67 -8.12 -16.67
C ALA A 87 3.36 -7.56 -15.42
N VAL A 88 2.98 -6.36 -14.98
CA VAL A 88 3.55 -5.72 -13.79
C VAL A 88 3.25 -6.54 -12.53
N GLU A 89 2.00 -7.01 -12.35
CA GLU A 89 1.59 -7.83 -11.20
C GLU A 89 2.31 -9.18 -11.10
N SER A 90 2.86 -9.68 -12.22
CA SER A 90 3.64 -10.92 -12.24
C SER A 90 5.12 -10.74 -11.86
N MET A 91 5.61 -9.50 -11.69
CA MET A 91 7.00 -9.20 -11.28
C MET A 91 7.15 -9.32 -9.76
N LYS A 92 7.09 -10.56 -9.25
CA LYS A 92 7.02 -10.84 -7.81
C LYS A 92 8.27 -10.39 -7.03
N LYS A 93 9.47 -10.50 -7.62
CA LYS A 93 10.71 -10.07 -6.95
C LYS A 93 10.81 -8.55 -6.88
N LEU A 94 10.40 -7.85 -7.94
CA LEU A 94 10.27 -6.40 -7.92
C LEU A 94 9.27 -5.94 -6.84
N ASP A 95 8.09 -6.56 -6.78
CA ASP A 95 7.08 -6.24 -5.75
C ASP A 95 7.62 -6.49 -4.32
N SER A 96 8.29 -7.61 -4.10
CA SER A 96 8.96 -7.91 -2.84
C SER A 96 10.04 -6.87 -2.48
N PHE A 97 10.84 -6.42 -3.45
CA PHE A 97 11.89 -5.45 -3.22
C PHE A 97 11.32 -4.07 -2.84
N ILE A 98 10.23 -3.65 -3.48
CA ILE A 98 9.50 -2.43 -3.14
C ILE A 98 8.96 -2.53 -1.71
N LYS A 99 8.34 -3.66 -1.36
CA LYS A 99 7.78 -3.90 -0.03
C LYS A 99 8.86 -3.89 1.06
N GLU A 100 9.99 -4.55 0.83
CA GLU A 100 11.12 -4.54 1.79
C GLU A 100 11.74 -3.15 1.91
N SER A 101 11.93 -2.43 0.80
CA SER A 101 12.46 -1.06 0.81
C SER A 101 11.61 -0.14 1.67
N HIS A 102 10.28 -0.26 1.56
CA HIS A 102 9.36 0.51 2.36
C HIS A 102 9.30 0.06 3.83
N ARG A 103 9.37 -1.26 4.10
CA ARG A 103 9.45 -1.81 5.46
C ARG A 103 10.70 -1.33 6.19
N TYR A 104 11.85 -1.50 5.55
CA TYR A 104 13.16 -1.25 6.15
C TYR A 104 13.42 0.24 6.36
N ASN A 105 12.88 1.09 5.49
CA ASN A 105 12.93 2.55 5.60
C ASN A 105 11.59 3.10 6.09
N CYS A 106 11.00 2.50 7.13
CA CYS A 106 9.68 2.88 7.62
C CYS A 106 9.66 4.37 8.05
N PHE A 107 8.94 5.20 7.28
CA PHE A 107 8.76 6.62 7.60
C PHE A 107 7.56 6.84 8.55
N ASP A 108 6.56 5.97 8.49
CA ASP A 108 5.37 5.99 9.34
C ASP A 108 5.58 5.22 10.64
N LEU A 109 6.07 5.91 11.67
CA LEU A 109 6.33 5.30 12.97
C LEU A 109 5.06 4.71 13.63
N ALA A 110 3.90 5.30 13.34
CA ALA A 110 2.62 4.92 13.90
C ALA A 110 1.53 5.02 12.84
N GLY A 111 0.52 4.14 12.91
CA GLY A 111 -0.60 4.18 11.98
C GLY A 111 -1.58 5.31 12.27
N THR A 112 -2.55 5.50 11.37
CA THR A 112 -3.50 6.62 11.42
C THR A 112 -4.22 6.70 12.77
N PRO A 113 -4.24 7.88 13.42
CA PRO A 113 -4.85 8.03 14.74
C PRO A 113 -6.34 7.69 14.74
N ARG A 114 -6.82 7.17 15.87
CA ARG A 114 -8.24 6.92 16.15
C ARG A 114 -8.63 7.60 17.45
N VAL A 115 -9.72 8.37 17.43
CA VAL A 115 -10.31 8.94 18.65
C VAL A 115 -11.38 8.00 19.16
N VAL A 116 -11.24 7.54 20.39
CA VAL A 116 -12.22 6.69 21.06
C VAL A 116 -13.50 7.49 21.31
N LYS A 117 -14.59 7.13 20.62
CA LYS A 117 -15.87 7.86 20.68
C LYS A 117 -16.76 7.47 21.87
N LYS A 118 -16.50 6.31 22.47
CA LYS A 118 -17.18 5.76 23.64
C LYS A 118 -16.19 4.95 24.46
N ASP A 119 -16.32 4.94 25.77
CA ASP A 119 -15.48 4.13 26.65
C ASP A 119 -15.42 2.68 26.15
N PHE A 120 -14.21 2.13 26.10
CA PHE A 120 -13.95 0.80 25.56
C PHE A 120 -13.16 -0.02 26.55
N GLN A 121 -13.56 -1.27 26.76
CA GLN A 121 -12.83 -2.22 27.60
C GLN A 121 -12.35 -3.39 26.76
N PHE A 122 -11.04 -3.58 26.71
CA PHE A 122 -10.43 -4.77 26.11
C PHE A 122 -10.74 -6.01 26.95
N LYS A 123 -10.68 -7.19 26.31
CA LYS A 123 -10.91 -8.49 26.98
C LYS A 123 -9.96 -8.74 28.16
N ASN A 124 -8.76 -8.16 28.13
CA ASN A 124 -7.77 -8.24 29.21
C ASN A 124 -8.02 -7.26 30.38
N GLY A 125 -9.14 -6.52 30.36
CA GLY A 125 -9.51 -5.58 31.41
C GLY A 125 -9.02 -4.14 31.20
N LEU A 126 -8.14 -3.88 30.23
CA LEU A 126 -7.68 -2.52 29.93
C LEU A 126 -8.86 -1.64 29.48
N ARG A 127 -9.11 -0.55 30.21
CA ARG A 127 -10.14 0.44 29.88
C ARG A 127 -9.53 1.65 29.19
N ILE A 128 -10.15 2.06 28.09
CA ILE A 128 -9.79 3.24 27.32
C ILE A 128 -10.95 4.23 27.40
N PRO A 129 -10.78 5.38 28.07
CA PRO A 129 -11.80 6.42 28.14
C PRO A 129 -12.13 7.04 26.79
N LYS A 130 -13.37 7.48 26.62
CA LYS A 130 -13.79 8.37 25.53
C LYS A 130 -12.88 9.59 25.45
N GLY A 131 -12.52 9.96 24.22
CA GLY A 131 -11.62 11.07 23.92
C GLY A 131 -10.15 10.66 23.79
N THR A 132 -9.78 9.45 24.22
CA THR A 132 -8.41 8.95 24.05
C THR A 132 -8.06 8.83 22.57
N VAL A 133 -6.86 9.29 22.19
CA VAL A 133 -6.30 9.08 20.85
C VAL A 133 -5.42 7.83 20.88
N LEU A 134 -5.72 6.88 20.00
CA LEU A 134 -4.98 5.64 19.83
C LEU A 134 -4.21 5.66 18.52
N PHE A 135 -3.03 5.04 18.55
CA PHE A 135 -2.21 4.78 17.38
C PHE A 135 -1.85 3.29 17.35
N THR A 136 -1.72 2.73 16.16
CA THR A 136 -1.13 1.40 16.00
C THR A 136 0.40 1.53 15.93
N PRO A 137 1.17 0.66 16.61
CA PRO A 137 2.61 0.79 16.71
C PRO A 137 3.31 0.21 15.46
N ASN A 138 3.10 0.84 14.31
CA ASN A 138 3.49 0.32 12.99
C ASN A 138 5.00 0.00 12.89
N ALA A 139 5.89 0.99 13.05
CA ALA A 139 7.33 0.74 12.94
C ALA A 139 7.80 -0.26 13.99
N ALA A 140 7.32 -0.17 15.23
CA ALA A 140 7.68 -1.13 16.27
C ALA A 140 7.33 -2.57 15.87
N MET A 141 6.21 -2.80 15.19
CA MET A 141 5.84 -4.13 14.68
C MET A 141 6.75 -4.58 13.52
N LEU A 142 7.08 -3.68 12.59
CA LEU A 142 7.94 -4.00 11.43
C LEU A 142 9.39 -4.34 11.83
N PHE A 143 9.80 -3.92 13.03
CA PHE A 143 11.12 -4.17 13.61
C PHE A 143 11.14 -5.15 14.79
N ASP A 144 10.03 -5.84 15.05
CA ASP A 144 9.93 -6.85 16.10
C ASP A 144 10.07 -8.26 15.47
N GLU A 145 11.04 -9.03 15.98
CA GLU A 145 11.37 -10.40 15.55
C GLU A 145 10.16 -11.35 15.63
N LYS A 146 9.18 -11.02 16.49
CA LYS A 146 7.91 -11.76 16.58
C LYS A 146 7.12 -11.73 15.28
N TYR A 147 7.23 -10.65 14.50
CA TYR A 147 6.48 -10.45 13.25
C TYR A 147 7.35 -10.56 12.01
N VAL A 148 8.61 -10.11 12.09
CA VAL A 148 9.54 -10.12 10.96
C VAL A 148 10.87 -10.72 11.41
N LYS A 149 11.23 -11.87 10.86
CA LYS A 149 12.51 -12.54 11.14
C LYS A 149 13.70 -11.68 10.71
N SER A 150 14.75 -11.51 11.52
CA SER A 150 15.90 -10.64 11.23
C SER A 150 15.45 -9.25 10.71
N PRO A 151 14.69 -8.47 11.50
CA PRO A 151 14.02 -7.27 11.00
C PRO A 151 15.00 -6.14 10.64
N PHE A 152 16.16 -6.12 11.29
CA PHE A 152 17.24 -5.17 11.04
C PHE A 152 18.17 -5.59 9.90
N GLU A 153 17.90 -6.72 9.26
CA GLU A 153 18.57 -7.12 8.02
C GLU A 153 17.66 -6.80 6.83
N PHE A 154 18.22 -6.18 5.81
CA PHE A 154 17.51 -5.96 4.56
C PHE A 154 17.53 -7.25 3.74
N ASN A 155 16.35 -7.79 3.43
CA ASN A 155 16.21 -8.87 2.46
C ASN A 155 15.17 -8.48 1.40
N GLY A 156 15.64 -7.99 0.25
CA GLY A 156 14.78 -7.53 -0.85
C GLY A 156 13.82 -8.60 -1.38
N PHE A 157 14.09 -9.89 -1.16
CA PHE A 157 13.24 -11.00 -1.61
C PHE A 157 12.48 -11.68 -0.47
N ARG A 158 12.49 -11.12 0.74
CA ARG A 158 11.78 -11.64 1.92
C ARG A 158 10.33 -12.00 1.62
N PHE A 159 9.59 -11.09 1.01
CA PHE A 159 8.15 -11.27 0.75
C PHE A 159 7.90 -12.22 -0.42
N TYR A 160 8.80 -12.27 -1.40
CA TYR A 160 8.79 -13.28 -2.45
C TYR A 160 8.98 -14.68 -1.86
N GLU A 161 9.97 -14.88 -1.00
CA GLU A 161 10.25 -16.15 -0.34
C GLU A 161 9.11 -16.60 0.57
N LEU A 162 8.52 -15.68 1.34
CA LEU A 162 7.35 -15.95 2.19
C LEU A 162 6.12 -16.33 1.35
N ALA A 163 5.92 -15.69 0.20
CA ALA A 163 4.81 -16.01 -0.69
C ALA A 163 4.91 -17.43 -1.27
N GLU A 164 6.10 -17.86 -1.70
CA GLU A 164 6.30 -19.20 -2.30
C GLU A 164 6.07 -20.34 -1.29
N GLY A 165 6.28 -20.08 0.01
CA GLY A 165 6.04 -21.06 1.08
C GLY A 165 4.66 -20.98 1.75
N SER A 166 3.76 -20.12 1.28
CA SER A 166 2.48 -19.84 1.93
C SER A 166 1.28 -20.35 1.14
N GLU A 167 0.24 -20.79 1.85
CA GLU A 167 -1.09 -21.06 1.28
C GLU A 167 -1.83 -19.77 0.86
N THR A 168 -1.34 -18.61 1.30
CA THR A 168 -1.93 -17.28 1.06
C THR A 168 -0.90 -16.28 0.50
N PRO A 169 -0.31 -16.55 -0.67
CA PRO A 169 0.75 -15.71 -1.26
C PRO A 169 0.32 -14.26 -1.49
N GLU A 170 -0.97 -14.04 -1.74
CA GLU A 170 -1.57 -12.73 -1.97
C GLU A 170 -1.36 -11.76 -0.80
N LEU A 171 -1.26 -12.24 0.44
CA LEU A 171 -1.04 -11.38 1.61
C LEU A 171 0.36 -10.74 1.63
N PHE A 172 1.30 -11.30 0.87
CA PHE A 172 2.67 -10.81 0.79
C PHE A 172 2.89 -9.77 -0.29
N LYS A 173 1.92 -9.52 -1.18
CA LYS A 173 2.00 -8.41 -2.15
C LYS A 173 2.16 -7.07 -1.45
N TYR A 174 2.84 -6.11 -2.09
CA TYR A 174 3.09 -4.79 -1.53
C TYR A 174 1.81 -4.07 -1.10
N THR A 175 0.79 -4.09 -1.96
CA THR A 175 -0.48 -3.39 -1.77
C THR A 175 -1.49 -4.14 -0.90
N SER A 176 -1.13 -5.35 -0.42
CA SER A 176 -2.03 -6.14 0.43
C SER A 176 -2.06 -5.61 1.86
N THR A 177 -3.27 -5.40 2.37
CA THR A 177 -3.53 -4.99 3.75
C THR A 177 -3.68 -6.23 4.64
N ASN A 178 -3.03 -6.20 5.80
CA ASN A 178 -3.15 -7.25 6.80
C ASN A 178 -2.68 -6.72 8.18
N PRO A 179 -3.07 -7.36 9.29
CA PRO A 179 -2.75 -6.86 10.63
C PRO A 179 -1.27 -6.96 11.02
N HIS A 180 -0.43 -7.60 10.20
CA HIS A 180 1.01 -7.76 10.45
C HIS A 180 1.88 -6.78 9.64
N TYR A 181 1.29 -6.06 8.68
CA TYR A 181 1.98 -5.08 7.86
C TYR A 181 1.07 -3.87 7.62
N LEU A 182 1.25 -2.81 8.41
CA LEU A 182 0.29 -1.70 8.51
C LEU A 182 0.70 -0.46 7.71
N GLN A 183 1.61 -0.56 6.73
CA GLN A 183 1.87 0.54 5.79
C GLN A 183 0.67 0.87 4.89
N PHE A 184 -0.23 -0.10 4.72
CA PHE A 184 -1.60 0.00 4.20
C PHE A 184 -2.65 0.69 5.10
N GLY A 185 -2.38 0.71 6.41
CA GLY A 185 -3.44 0.49 7.39
C GLY A 185 -4.14 -0.88 7.22
N ASP A 186 -5.26 -1.04 7.91
CA ASP A 186 -6.15 -2.21 7.80
C ASP A 186 -7.60 -1.83 8.12
N GLY A 187 -8.56 -2.64 7.67
CA GLY A 187 -9.99 -2.46 7.87
C GLY A 187 -10.60 -1.32 7.04
N LYS A 188 -11.70 -0.74 7.53
CA LYS A 188 -12.51 0.27 6.79
C LYS A 188 -11.73 1.52 6.35
N HIS A 189 -10.60 1.79 7.00
CA HIS A 189 -9.79 2.98 6.79
C HIS A 189 -8.37 2.63 6.31
N ALA A 190 -8.20 1.44 5.71
CA ALA A 190 -7.06 1.20 4.85
C ALA A 190 -7.12 2.15 3.65
N TRP A 191 -5.97 2.66 3.23
CA TRP A 191 -5.85 3.61 2.13
C TRP A 191 -5.50 2.92 0.80
#